data_AF-A0A7S2HB88-F1
#
_entry.id   AF-A0A7S2HB88-F1
#
_cell.length_a   1.000
_cell.length_b   1.000
_cell.length_c   1.000
_cell.angle_alpha   90.00
_cell.angle_beta   90.00
_cell.angle_gamma   90.00
#
_symmetry.space_group_name_H-M   'P 1'
#
loop_
_entity.id
_entity.type
_entity.pdbx_description
1 polymer ?
#
loop_
_entity_poly.entity_id
_entity_poly.type
_entity_poly.pdbx_seq_one_letter_code
_entity_poly.pdbx_strand_id
1 'polypeptide(L)'
;PWALAALLAATAVADGQDKVPLAIAGGWNVKAAYKKWLGVWRSKYIAPNRTVPDLHDSELPRALRGVWPRAIVSEGGAAGGVVSEGIGYTLMVEGIQAADGDEDGLKNGLSFARTWLGMVRGPGPTVVGGGNGSEASATKVGTWPYGVSAIEPADDDTSVGPSGLATWKYPLDLCKEGCHGSAADADADAIVGMIYLAAALGYPDDFVDTVMRMVISFASADLGFPDLYRTLPDGTKLFVPKGGSDWGGVLPTEGELKTSQVPWCYSPGYFAPGHYRLMRAFAVNNWHSRFDKYLPPRESGEDTTSDDLTQAFDGAVIAGYNILYYSSCSSGSVSNWVGIKVECDSPSNLNCEGVPWATTPYVGEDGHCTASGTSFGAYGAEASRTPWRIAMDFAIYPEWATKVPIYDRQGKFDGSITFNAQVYLNRISGQYKAYTQPRSFAPELCKAFDYTNGAPDITCEGVPYNATANWWAALMAYPTFVGFVAPSASVPEWEVPMWMDALVGLCDINLMTGKFCDTSYFGVSQEVISTMVLAGAVRKGGPPAPGSAPLIFKADVLLGRGALAGGGLAGARRWQRGAAVGCLALAVTASLVGLIAARRGIGGSAGLRASRLAYAGIEEAPMLAAGA
;
A
#
# COMPACT_ATOMS: atom_id res chain seq x y z
N PRO A 1 19.70 8.55 29.57
CA PRO A 1 18.73 9.69 29.60
C PRO A 1 17.47 9.46 28.75
N TRP A 2 17.57 8.82 27.58
CA TRP A 2 16.42 8.56 26.68
C TRP A 2 15.64 7.26 26.96
N ALA A 3 16.22 6.30 27.71
CA ALA A 3 15.48 5.15 28.25
C ALA A 3 14.32 5.57 29.18
N LEU A 4 14.34 6.81 29.72
CA LEU A 4 13.25 7.35 30.52
C LEU A 4 12.07 7.86 29.68
N ALA A 5 12.29 8.27 28.42
CA ALA A 5 11.22 8.68 27.51
C ALA A 5 10.44 7.47 26.96
N ALA A 6 11.13 6.36 26.70
CA ALA A 6 10.50 5.08 26.37
C ALA A 6 9.73 4.48 27.56
N LEU A 7 10.18 4.70 28.80
CA LEU A 7 9.45 4.28 30.00
C LEU A 7 8.24 5.18 30.32
N LEU A 8 8.31 6.49 30.05
CA LEU A 8 7.18 7.41 30.30
C LEU A 8 6.00 7.19 29.35
N ALA A 9 6.23 6.63 28.15
CA ALA A 9 5.16 6.16 27.27
C ALA A 9 4.47 4.87 27.78
N ALA A 10 5.14 4.08 28.63
CA ALA A 10 4.60 2.84 29.18
C ALA A 10 3.84 3.04 30.51
N THR A 11 4.08 4.12 31.25
CA THR A 11 3.47 4.35 32.58
C THR A 11 2.23 5.26 32.59
N ALA A 12 1.77 5.77 31.43
CA ALA A 12 0.57 6.60 31.32
C ALA A 12 -0.66 5.85 30.75
N VAL A 13 -0.64 4.51 30.67
CA VAL A 13 -1.71 3.71 30.02
C VAL A 13 -2.69 3.08 31.02
N ALA A 14 -2.60 3.43 32.31
CA ALA A 14 -3.37 2.73 33.35
C ALA A 14 -4.73 3.35 33.72
N ASP A 15 -5.09 4.55 33.24
CA ASP A 15 -6.41 5.13 33.52
C ASP A 15 -6.96 5.88 32.29
N GLY A 16 -7.73 5.15 31.49
CA GLY A 16 -8.34 5.62 30.25
C GLY A 16 -7.72 4.99 29.01
N GLN A 17 -7.94 3.70 28.78
CA GLN A 17 -7.77 3.14 27.45
C GLN A 17 -8.83 3.79 26.54
N ASP A 18 -8.50 4.92 25.95
CA ASP A 18 -9.19 5.41 24.76
C ASP A 18 -9.23 4.24 23.78
N LYS A 19 -10.43 3.73 23.52
CA LYS A 19 -10.63 2.63 22.59
C LYS A 19 -10.10 3.07 21.24
N VAL A 20 -8.95 2.54 20.85
CA VAL A 20 -8.36 2.82 19.55
C VAL A 20 -9.37 2.35 18.50
N PRO A 21 -9.82 3.24 17.59
CA PRO A 21 -10.77 2.86 16.57
C PRO A 21 -10.15 1.79 15.67
N LEU A 22 -10.87 0.70 15.45
CA LEU A 22 -10.43 -0.37 14.56
C LEU A 22 -10.98 -0.13 13.15
N ALA A 23 -10.29 -0.67 12.14
CA ALA A 23 -10.81 -0.68 10.80
C ALA A 23 -12.10 -1.50 10.70
N ILE A 24 -13.08 -0.96 9.99
CA ILE A 24 -14.36 -1.60 9.70
C ILE A 24 -14.20 -2.35 8.39
N ALA A 25 -14.62 -3.61 8.36
CA ALA A 25 -14.66 -4.42 7.14
C ALA A 25 -16.07 -4.44 6.55
N GLY A 26 -16.11 -4.61 5.23
CA GLY A 26 -17.33 -4.77 4.46
C GLY A 26 -18.05 -6.09 4.72
N GLY A 27 -19.29 -6.16 4.23
CA GLY A 27 -20.16 -7.31 4.38
C GLY A 27 -19.86 -8.42 3.38
N TRP A 28 -20.91 -9.16 3.01
CA TRP A 28 -20.79 -10.31 2.12
C TRP A 28 -20.49 -9.89 0.68
N ASN A 29 -21.09 -8.80 0.20
CA ASN A 29 -20.91 -8.36 -1.19
C ASN A 29 -19.48 -7.90 -1.43
N VAL A 30 -18.87 -7.19 -0.49
CA VAL A 30 -17.45 -6.80 -0.56
C VAL A 30 -16.53 -8.01 -0.64
N LYS A 31 -16.75 -9.03 0.20
CA LYS A 31 -15.93 -10.25 0.18
C LYS A 31 -16.10 -11.02 -1.13
N ALA A 32 -17.32 -11.06 -1.68
CA ALA A 32 -17.59 -11.67 -2.98
C ALA A 32 -16.92 -10.90 -4.12
N ALA A 33 -17.01 -9.56 -4.11
CA ALA A 33 -16.35 -8.68 -5.07
C ALA A 33 -14.83 -8.87 -5.03
N TYR A 34 -14.22 -8.89 -3.83
CA TYR A 34 -12.79 -9.12 -3.68
C TYR A 34 -12.34 -10.44 -4.33
N LYS A 35 -13.01 -11.55 -4.01
CA LYS A 35 -12.70 -12.86 -4.61
C LYS A 35 -12.81 -12.85 -6.13
N LYS A 36 -13.83 -12.17 -6.66
CA LYS A 36 -14.02 -12.05 -8.10
C LYS A 36 -12.91 -11.24 -8.74
N TRP A 37 -12.60 -10.06 -8.22
CA TRP A 37 -11.55 -9.19 -8.75
C TRP A 37 -10.17 -9.84 -8.66
N LEU A 38 -9.89 -10.56 -7.57
CA LEU A 38 -8.67 -11.39 -7.46
C LEU A 38 -8.60 -12.44 -8.56
N GLY A 39 -9.71 -13.10 -8.88
CA GLY A 39 -9.78 -14.06 -10.00
C GLY A 39 -9.52 -13.40 -11.36
N VAL A 40 -10.08 -12.21 -11.60
CA VAL A 40 -9.82 -11.44 -12.83
C VAL A 40 -8.37 -11.01 -12.90
N TRP A 41 -7.79 -10.55 -11.79
CA TRP A 41 -6.39 -10.17 -11.70
C TRP A 41 -5.46 -11.34 -12.02
N ARG A 42 -5.67 -12.49 -11.37
CA ARG A 42 -4.92 -13.74 -11.63
C ARG A 42 -5.04 -14.22 -13.07
N SER A 43 -6.14 -13.95 -13.75
CA SER A 43 -6.31 -14.31 -15.17
C SER A 43 -5.42 -13.52 -16.13
N LYS A 44 -4.86 -12.39 -15.68
CA LYS A 44 -3.92 -11.56 -16.46
C LYS A 44 -2.46 -12.00 -16.32
N TYR A 45 -2.17 -12.92 -15.41
CA TYR A 45 -0.81 -13.39 -15.23
C TYR A 45 -0.38 -14.23 -16.43
N ILE A 46 0.79 -13.93 -16.96
CA ILE A 46 1.37 -14.64 -18.08
C ILE A 46 2.64 -15.38 -17.67
N ALA A 47 2.94 -16.42 -18.44
CA ALA A 47 4.25 -17.05 -18.39
C ALA A 47 5.34 -16.03 -18.82
N PRO A 48 6.56 -16.16 -18.29
CA PRO A 48 7.65 -15.24 -18.60
C PRO A 48 8.01 -15.42 -20.08
N ASN A 49 7.83 -14.37 -20.87
CA ASN A 49 8.12 -14.33 -22.30
C ASN A 49 9.57 -13.90 -22.60
N ARG A 50 10.51 -14.16 -21.66
CA ARG A 50 11.90 -13.67 -21.66
C ARG A 50 12.07 -12.14 -21.62
N THR A 51 10.99 -11.38 -21.39
CA THR A 51 11.07 -9.92 -21.23
C THR A 51 11.82 -9.52 -19.97
N VAL A 52 11.64 -10.29 -18.88
CA VAL A 52 12.41 -10.13 -17.63
C VAL A 52 13.51 -11.19 -17.60
N PRO A 53 14.74 -10.85 -17.20
CA PRO A 53 15.84 -11.80 -17.02
C PRO A 53 15.46 -12.91 -16.04
N ASP A 54 15.88 -14.14 -16.35
CA ASP A 54 15.73 -15.28 -15.44
C ASP A 54 17.03 -15.48 -14.64
N LEU A 55 16.90 -15.86 -13.38
CA LEU A 55 18.01 -16.08 -12.46
C LEU A 55 18.32 -17.57 -12.35
N HIS A 56 19.59 -17.93 -12.15
CA HIS A 56 19.90 -19.31 -11.82
C HIS A 56 19.44 -19.65 -10.39
N ASP A 57 19.00 -20.89 -10.15
CA ASP A 57 18.56 -21.33 -8.81
C ASP A 57 19.63 -21.18 -7.72
N SER A 58 20.92 -21.16 -8.11
CA SER A 58 22.03 -20.89 -7.20
C SER A 58 22.06 -19.44 -6.69
N GLU A 59 21.47 -18.51 -7.42
CA GLU A 59 21.36 -17.09 -7.07
C GLU A 59 20.07 -16.78 -6.28
N LEU A 60 19.28 -17.80 -5.95
CA LEU A 60 17.95 -17.63 -5.36
C LEU A 60 17.85 -18.23 -3.95
N PRO A 61 17.08 -17.58 -3.06
CA PRO A 61 16.66 -18.17 -1.79
C PRO A 61 16.03 -19.54 -2.02
N ARG A 62 16.18 -20.45 -1.07
CA ARG A 62 15.72 -21.85 -1.20
C ARG A 62 14.25 -21.94 -1.59
N ALA A 63 13.41 -21.05 -1.06
CA ALA A 63 11.98 -21.01 -1.36
C ALA A 63 11.65 -20.67 -2.83
N LEU A 64 12.59 -20.07 -3.58
CA LEU A 64 12.42 -19.68 -4.98
C LEU A 64 13.09 -20.64 -5.98
N ARG A 65 13.83 -21.64 -5.49
CA ARG A 65 14.50 -22.64 -6.35
C ARG A 65 13.46 -23.56 -6.99
N GLY A 66 13.56 -23.75 -8.31
CA GLY A 66 12.58 -24.49 -9.11
C GLY A 66 11.23 -23.78 -9.27
N VAL A 67 11.05 -22.57 -8.75
CA VAL A 67 9.87 -21.75 -8.99
C VAL A 67 10.01 -21.09 -10.36
N TRP A 68 8.99 -21.21 -11.20
CA TRP A 68 8.95 -20.53 -12.49
C TRP A 68 8.50 -19.07 -12.32
N PRO A 69 9.18 -18.09 -12.94
CA PRO A 69 8.76 -16.70 -12.86
C PRO A 69 7.39 -16.49 -13.50
N ARG A 70 6.72 -15.39 -13.16
CA ARG A 70 5.48 -14.93 -13.81
C ARG A 70 5.54 -13.43 -14.07
N ALA A 71 4.84 -12.97 -15.09
CA ALA A 71 4.75 -11.55 -15.38
C ALA A 71 3.29 -11.11 -15.46
N ILE A 72 3.09 -9.82 -15.29
CA ILE A 72 1.89 -9.12 -15.72
C ILE A 72 2.35 -7.99 -16.64
N VAL A 73 1.70 -7.87 -17.78
CA VAL A 73 2.06 -6.87 -18.79
C VAL A 73 1.12 -5.68 -18.61
N SER A 74 1.71 -4.49 -18.56
CA SER A 74 0.95 -3.25 -18.61
C SER A 74 0.32 -3.13 -19.99
N GLU A 75 -1.00 -3.24 -20.04
CA GLU A 75 -1.82 -3.07 -21.25
C GLU A 75 -2.57 -1.73 -21.15
N GLY A 76 -2.25 -0.78 -22.04
CA GLY A 76 -2.84 0.56 -22.07
C GLY A 76 -1.97 1.63 -21.39
N GLY A 77 -2.10 2.89 -21.83
CA GLY A 77 -1.30 4.03 -21.33
C GLY A 77 0.10 4.15 -21.94
N ALA A 78 0.98 4.94 -21.30
CA ALA A 78 2.36 5.19 -21.76
C ALA A 78 3.32 3.98 -21.56
N ALA A 79 2.90 2.97 -20.82
CA ALA A 79 3.70 1.82 -20.46
C ALA A 79 3.24 0.56 -21.19
N GLY A 80 3.99 0.14 -22.21
CA GLY A 80 3.99 -1.25 -22.69
C GLY A 80 5.06 -2.08 -21.97
N GLY A 81 4.92 -3.41 -21.96
CA GLY A 81 5.90 -4.31 -21.34
C GLY A 81 5.61 -4.62 -19.87
N VAL A 82 6.63 -5.08 -19.14
CA VAL A 82 6.52 -5.39 -17.70
C VAL A 82 7.01 -4.19 -16.91
N VAL A 83 6.12 -3.59 -16.13
CA VAL A 83 6.46 -2.48 -15.23
C VAL A 83 6.57 -2.95 -13.80
N SER A 84 7.48 -2.34 -13.04
CA SER A 84 7.67 -2.61 -11.61
C SER A 84 6.35 -2.44 -10.86
N GLU A 85 5.53 -1.44 -11.18
CA GLU A 85 4.24 -1.16 -10.54
C GLU A 85 3.33 -2.40 -10.52
N GLY A 86 3.13 -3.06 -11.66
CA GLY A 86 2.28 -4.24 -11.77
C GLY A 86 2.83 -5.44 -11.03
N ILE A 87 4.16 -5.60 -11.02
CA ILE A 87 4.82 -6.65 -10.25
C ILE A 87 4.71 -6.37 -8.75
N GLY A 88 4.88 -5.11 -8.32
CA GLY A 88 4.72 -4.66 -6.94
C GLY A 88 3.31 -4.89 -6.42
N TYR A 89 2.28 -4.45 -7.16
CA TYR A 89 0.88 -4.74 -6.82
C TYR A 89 0.61 -6.24 -6.68
N THR A 90 1.14 -7.04 -7.61
CA THR A 90 0.92 -8.49 -7.58
C THR A 90 1.63 -9.14 -6.39
N LEU A 91 2.86 -8.74 -6.09
CA LEU A 91 3.58 -9.19 -4.90
C LEU A 91 2.84 -8.83 -3.63
N MET A 92 2.35 -7.60 -3.49
CA MET A 92 1.58 -7.17 -2.33
C MET A 92 0.31 -8.01 -2.16
N VAL A 93 -0.52 -8.09 -3.19
CA VAL A 93 -1.80 -8.83 -3.14
C VAL A 93 -1.57 -10.31 -2.85
N GLU A 94 -0.68 -10.96 -3.59
CA GLU A 94 -0.44 -12.40 -3.45
C GLU A 94 0.32 -12.74 -2.17
N GLY A 95 1.21 -11.87 -1.69
CA GLY A 95 1.87 -12.00 -0.40
C GLY A 95 0.86 -11.98 0.75
N ILE A 96 -0.06 -11.01 0.76
CA ILE A 96 -1.14 -10.94 1.77
C ILE A 96 -2.01 -12.20 1.71
N GLN A 97 -2.38 -12.67 0.51
CA GLN A 97 -3.12 -13.93 0.36
C GLN A 97 -2.35 -15.14 0.88
N ALA A 98 -1.05 -15.23 0.60
CA ALA A 98 -0.18 -16.30 1.08
C ALA A 98 -0.13 -16.36 2.61
N ALA A 99 0.02 -15.20 3.27
CA ALA A 99 0.03 -15.11 4.73
C ALA A 99 -1.32 -15.46 5.37
N ASP A 100 -2.41 -15.30 4.61
CA ASP A 100 -3.77 -15.72 4.98
C ASP A 100 -4.04 -17.22 4.69
N GLY A 101 -3.04 -17.94 4.16
CA GLY A 101 -3.11 -19.38 3.92
C GLY A 101 -3.62 -19.77 2.52
N ASP A 102 -3.69 -18.84 1.57
CA ASP A 102 -3.99 -19.15 0.17
C ASP A 102 -2.78 -19.79 -0.53
N GLU A 103 -2.91 -21.06 -0.91
CA GLU A 103 -1.86 -21.81 -1.62
C GLU A 103 -1.56 -21.23 -3.01
N ASP A 104 -2.58 -20.75 -3.73
CA ASP A 104 -2.39 -20.09 -5.02
C ASP A 104 -1.69 -18.74 -4.81
N GLY A 105 -2.02 -18.04 -3.72
CA GLY A 105 -1.36 -16.82 -3.29
C GLY A 105 0.14 -17.05 -3.05
N LEU A 106 0.49 -18.07 -2.27
CA LEU A 106 1.89 -18.44 -2.03
C LEU A 106 2.62 -18.76 -3.33
N LYS A 107 2.04 -19.62 -4.17
CA LYS A 107 2.64 -20.02 -5.45
C LYS A 107 2.85 -18.82 -6.37
N ASN A 108 1.85 -17.97 -6.54
CA ASN A 108 1.93 -16.79 -7.39
C ASN A 108 2.95 -15.79 -6.83
N GLY A 109 2.88 -15.50 -5.53
CA GLY A 109 3.80 -14.58 -4.86
C GLY A 109 5.26 -15.00 -5.02
N LEU A 110 5.60 -16.29 -4.86
CA LEU A 110 6.96 -16.79 -5.11
C LEU A 110 7.36 -16.64 -6.59
N SER A 111 6.46 -16.88 -7.54
CA SER A 111 6.71 -16.64 -8.97
C SER A 111 7.02 -15.18 -9.27
N PHE A 112 6.28 -14.24 -8.69
CA PHE A 112 6.52 -12.80 -8.88
C PHE A 112 7.74 -12.31 -8.11
N ALA A 113 8.07 -12.91 -6.96
CA ALA A 113 9.29 -12.63 -6.22
C ALA A 113 10.53 -12.95 -7.05
N ARG A 114 10.53 -14.10 -7.73
CA ARG A 114 11.58 -14.45 -8.69
C ARG A 114 11.69 -13.45 -9.84
N THR A 115 10.55 -13.03 -10.40
CA THR A 115 10.52 -12.01 -11.46
C THR A 115 11.12 -10.69 -10.98
N TRP A 116 10.77 -10.24 -9.77
CA TRP A 116 11.34 -9.02 -9.19
C TRP A 116 12.86 -9.10 -9.07
N LEU A 117 13.40 -10.19 -8.53
CA LEU A 117 14.85 -10.39 -8.44
C LEU A 117 15.52 -10.43 -9.82
N GLY A 118 14.85 -11.00 -10.83
CA GLY A 118 15.29 -10.93 -12.23
C GLY A 118 15.36 -9.51 -12.77
N MET A 119 14.38 -8.65 -12.43
CA MET A 119 14.40 -7.23 -12.78
C MET A 119 15.51 -6.45 -12.07
N VAL A 120 15.83 -6.79 -10.82
CA VAL A 120 16.97 -6.21 -10.08
C VAL A 120 18.29 -6.61 -10.74
N ARG A 121 18.43 -7.90 -11.10
CA ARG A 121 19.65 -8.44 -11.71
C ARG A 121 19.98 -7.82 -13.06
N GLY A 122 18.97 -7.60 -13.90
CA GLY A 122 19.16 -7.17 -15.28
C GLY A 122 19.62 -8.28 -16.24
N PRO A 123 19.64 -8.01 -17.56
CA PRO A 123 19.85 -9.01 -18.61
C PRO A 123 21.31 -9.43 -18.79
N GLY A 124 22.25 -8.72 -18.17
CA GLY A 124 23.70 -8.93 -18.32
C GLY A 124 24.39 -9.36 -17.04
N PRO A 125 25.74 -9.45 -17.04
CA PRO A 125 26.50 -9.80 -15.84
C PRO A 125 26.50 -8.69 -14.78
N THR A 126 26.11 -7.46 -15.12
CA THR A 126 26.04 -6.31 -14.22
C THR A 126 24.68 -6.22 -13.55
N VAL A 127 24.65 -5.97 -12.25
CA VAL A 127 23.40 -5.63 -11.53
C VAL A 127 22.93 -4.25 -12.01
N VAL A 128 21.66 -4.14 -12.39
CA VAL A 128 21.10 -2.88 -12.89
C VAL A 128 20.33 -2.15 -11.80
N GLY A 129 19.52 -2.89 -11.04
CA GLY A 129 18.64 -2.34 -10.01
C GLY A 129 17.81 -1.15 -10.50
N GLY A 130 17.41 -0.30 -9.56
CA GLY A 130 16.89 1.04 -9.83
C GLY A 130 17.96 2.06 -10.24
N GLY A 131 19.16 1.67 -10.64
CA GLY A 131 20.26 2.61 -10.95
C GLY A 131 20.11 3.31 -12.30
N ASN A 132 21.18 3.96 -12.77
CA ASN A 132 21.27 4.61 -14.09
C ASN A 132 21.63 3.66 -15.25
N GLY A 133 21.60 2.35 -15.02
CA GLY A 133 22.07 1.35 -15.98
C GLY A 133 23.49 0.83 -15.73
N SER A 134 24.25 1.44 -14.81
CA SER A 134 25.56 0.95 -14.38
C SER A 134 25.51 0.25 -13.02
N GLU A 135 26.37 -0.75 -12.84
CA GLU A 135 26.48 -1.49 -11.57
C GLU A 135 26.83 -0.58 -10.39
N ALA A 136 27.75 0.37 -10.59
CA ALA A 136 28.12 1.33 -9.55
C ALA A 136 26.93 2.17 -9.09
N SER A 137 26.09 2.63 -10.02
CA SER A 137 24.89 3.41 -9.69
C SER A 137 23.80 2.61 -9.00
N ALA A 138 23.84 1.29 -9.11
CA ALA A 138 22.93 0.42 -8.40
C ALA A 138 23.42 0.14 -6.97
N THR A 139 24.74 0.01 -6.80
CA THR A 139 25.36 -0.58 -5.60
C THR A 139 26.07 0.42 -4.68
N LYS A 140 26.26 1.69 -5.09
CA LYS A 140 27.05 2.68 -4.33
C LYS A 140 26.29 3.99 -4.10
N VAL A 141 26.27 4.46 -2.85
CA VAL A 141 25.58 5.70 -2.44
C VAL A 141 26.17 6.97 -3.08
N GLY A 142 27.50 7.01 -3.26
CA GLY A 142 28.24 8.13 -3.85
C GLY A 142 28.35 8.06 -5.37
N THR A 143 27.37 7.47 -6.05
CA THR A 143 27.29 7.42 -7.51
C THR A 143 25.88 7.81 -7.91
N TRP A 144 25.75 8.66 -8.92
CA TRP A 144 24.42 9.07 -9.38
C TRP A 144 23.63 7.90 -9.98
N PRO A 145 22.35 7.68 -9.61
CA PRO A 145 21.54 8.51 -8.71
C PRO A 145 21.80 8.22 -7.22
N TYR A 146 21.53 9.20 -6.36
CA TYR A 146 21.84 9.06 -4.92
C TYR A 146 21.10 7.89 -4.26
N GLY A 147 21.87 7.03 -3.60
CA GLY A 147 21.38 5.88 -2.83
C GLY A 147 21.79 4.55 -3.44
N VAL A 148 21.57 3.47 -2.69
CA VAL A 148 21.85 2.10 -3.12
C VAL A 148 20.54 1.41 -3.46
N SER A 149 20.30 1.15 -4.74
CA SER A 149 19.08 0.49 -5.21
C SER A 149 19.21 -1.03 -5.30
N ALA A 150 20.41 -1.60 -5.24
CA ALA A 150 20.62 -3.04 -5.16
C ALA A 150 21.83 -3.37 -4.29
N ILE A 151 21.69 -4.39 -3.46
CA ILE A 151 22.73 -4.85 -2.54
C ILE A 151 23.12 -6.28 -2.94
N GLU A 152 24.40 -6.44 -3.24
CA GLU A 152 25.01 -7.72 -3.55
C GLU A 152 24.96 -8.68 -2.35
N PRO A 153 25.02 -10.00 -2.60
CA PRO A 153 25.00 -10.92 -1.49
C PRO A 153 26.28 -10.80 -0.68
N ALA A 154 26.18 -11.06 0.61
CA ALA A 154 27.34 -11.26 1.44
C ALA A 154 28.17 -12.49 1.04
N ASP A 155 29.45 -12.47 1.41
CA ASP A 155 30.33 -13.65 1.40
C ASP A 155 29.97 -14.65 2.52
N ASP A 156 28.70 -15.09 2.60
CA ASP A 156 28.22 -16.11 3.54
C ASP A 156 27.15 -17.03 2.90
N ASP A 157 26.97 -18.23 3.47
CA ASP A 157 26.04 -19.24 2.92
C ASP A 157 24.55 -18.86 3.04
N THR A 158 24.23 -17.76 3.71
CA THR A 158 22.86 -17.32 3.97
C THR A 158 22.38 -16.22 3.03
N SER A 159 23.28 -15.63 2.26
CA SER A 159 22.97 -14.59 1.28
C SER A 159 23.18 -15.11 -0.14
N VAL A 160 22.21 -14.89 -1.01
CA VAL A 160 22.23 -15.38 -2.40
C VAL A 160 21.70 -14.32 -3.35
N GLY A 161 22.37 -14.19 -4.51
CA GLY A 161 22.03 -13.25 -5.59
C GLY A 161 21.98 -11.78 -5.16
N PRO A 162 21.84 -10.82 -6.09
CA PRO A 162 21.54 -9.43 -5.75
C PRO A 162 20.05 -9.27 -5.35
N SER A 163 19.78 -8.34 -4.43
CA SER A 163 18.41 -7.99 -4.01
C SER A 163 18.28 -6.49 -3.78
N GLY A 164 17.10 -5.93 -4.03
CA GLY A 164 16.88 -4.48 -3.97
C GLY A 164 15.64 -4.04 -4.73
N LEU A 165 15.71 -2.83 -5.27
CA LEU A 165 14.71 -2.15 -6.08
C LEU A 165 14.88 -2.49 -7.55
N ALA A 166 13.78 -2.72 -8.24
CA ALA A 166 13.78 -3.07 -9.64
C ALA A 166 13.87 -1.81 -10.52
N THR A 167 14.44 -1.96 -11.71
CA THR A 167 14.23 -0.96 -12.76
C THR A 167 12.74 -0.83 -13.06
N TRP A 168 12.25 0.38 -13.32
CA TRP A 168 10.80 0.60 -13.41
C TRP A 168 10.11 -0.12 -14.58
N LYS A 169 10.84 -0.52 -15.64
CA LYS A 169 10.27 -1.12 -16.85
C LYS A 169 11.20 -2.07 -17.59
N TYR A 170 10.63 -3.14 -18.15
CA TYR A 170 11.27 -4.12 -19.02
C TYR A 170 10.46 -4.42 -20.30
N PRO A 171 11.12 -4.75 -21.44
CA PRO A 171 12.58 -4.78 -21.59
C PRO A 171 13.18 -3.37 -21.60
N LEU A 172 14.47 -3.28 -21.24
CA LEU A 172 15.16 -2.01 -21.00
C LEU A 172 15.23 -1.10 -22.25
N ASP A 173 15.11 -1.67 -23.44
CA ASP A 173 15.13 -0.96 -24.73
C ASP A 173 13.79 -0.33 -25.12
N LEU A 174 12.73 -0.49 -24.32
CA LEU A 174 11.46 0.22 -24.52
C LEU A 174 11.53 1.72 -24.16
N CYS A 175 12.63 2.19 -23.58
CA CYS A 175 12.87 3.60 -23.29
C CYS A 175 14.03 4.11 -24.14
N LYS A 176 13.92 5.34 -24.65
CA LYS A 176 14.88 5.93 -25.59
C LYS A 176 16.33 5.91 -25.10
N GLU A 177 16.54 6.06 -23.79
CA GLU A 177 17.86 6.14 -23.15
C GLU A 177 18.14 4.93 -22.25
N GLY A 178 17.41 3.83 -22.45
CA GLY A 178 17.36 2.73 -21.50
C GLY A 178 16.36 3.01 -20.39
N CYS A 179 15.53 2.03 -20.06
CA CYS A 179 14.68 2.13 -18.89
C CYS A 179 15.62 2.03 -17.68
N HIS A 180 15.82 3.13 -16.98
CA HIS A 180 16.67 3.26 -15.80
C HIS A 180 15.86 3.94 -14.70
N GLY A 181 16.35 3.88 -13.47
CA GLY A 181 15.61 4.35 -12.31
C GLY A 181 14.63 3.32 -11.77
N SER A 182 14.26 3.48 -10.50
CA SER A 182 13.18 2.74 -9.84
C SER A 182 11.87 3.53 -9.85
N ALA A 183 10.80 2.95 -9.29
CA ALA A 183 9.52 3.61 -9.10
C ALA A 183 9.05 3.35 -7.67
N ALA A 184 9.09 4.38 -6.83
CA ALA A 184 9.00 4.22 -5.38
C ALA A 184 7.67 3.62 -4.89
N ASP A 185 6.59 3.84 -5.64
CA ASP A 185 5.30 3.21 -5.42
C ASP A 185 5.37 1.68 -5.57
N ALA A 186 5.96 1.21 -6.66
CA ALA A 186 6.16 -0.20 -6.96
C ALA A 186 7.10 -0.88 -5.95
N ASP A 187 8.19 -0.20 -5.61
CA ASP A 187 9.21 -0.68 -4.68
C ASP A 187 8.60 -0.91 -3.29
N ALA A 188 7.78 0.03 -2.82
CA ALA A 188 7.07 -0.11 -1.55
C ALA A 188 6.12 -1.33 -1.55
N ASP A 189 5.32 -1.50 -2.60
CA ASP A 189 4.36 -2.62 -2.72
C ASP A 189 5.07 -3.97 -2.78
N ALA A 190 6.14 -4.07 -3.58
CA ALA A 190 6.92 -5.30 -3.73
C ALA A 190 7.50 -5.74 -2.38
N ILE A 191 8.07 -4.82 -1.61
CA ILE A 191 8.66 -5.11 -0.30
C ILE A 191 7.60 -5.57 0.69
N VAL A 192 6.42 -4.92 0.71
CA VAL A 192 5.31 -5.39 1.56
C VAL A 192 4.91 -6.80 1.19
N GLY A 193 4.75 -7.10 -0.10
CA GLY A 193 4.51 -8.46 -0.58
C GLY A 193 5.55 -9.47 -0.11
N MET A 194 6.83 -9.13 -0.22
CA MET A 194 7.95 -9.95 0.23
C MET A 194 7.95 -10.16 1.75
N ILE A 195 7.59 -9.15 2.55
CA ILE A 195 7.44 -9.28 4.01
C ILE A 195 6.33 -10.30 4.35
N TYR A 196 5.19 -10.23 3.68
CA TYR A 196 4.11 -11.19 3.89
C TYR A 196 4.48 -12.61 3.39
N LEU A 197 5.22 -12.74 2.28
CA LEU A 197 5.76 -14.03 1.83
C LEU A 197 6.77 -14.60 2.83
N ALA A 198 7.65 -13.78 3.40
CA ALA A 198 8.56 -14.21 4.45
C ALA A 198 7.78 -14.81 5.63
N ALA A 199 6.69 -14.15 6.04
CA ALA A 199 5.82 -14.65 7.10
C ALA A 199 5.13 -15.98 6.73
N ALA A 200 4.58 -16.09 5.51
CA ALA A 200 3.95 -17.32 5.01
C ALA A 200 4.92 -18.50 4.94
N LEU A 201 6.21 -18.23 4.68
CA LEU A 201 7.28 -19.21 4.66
C LEU A 201 7.85 -19.54 6.06
N GLY A 202 7.45 -18.81 7.10
CA GLY A 202 7.99 -18.98 8.46
C GLY A 202 9.37 -18.33 8.67
N TYR A 203 9.65 -17.23 7.98
CA TYR A 203 10.85 -16.41 8.10
C TYR A 203 12.18 -17.16 7.89
N PRO A 204 12.37 -17.90 6.78
CA PRO A 204 13.65 -18.57 6.53
C PRO A 204 14.78 -17.55 6.34
N ASP A 205 15.93 -17.77 6.99
CA ASP A 205 17.04 -16.82 7.09
C ASP A 205 17.51 -16.22 5.76
N ASP A 206 17.53 -17.02 4.69
CA ASP A 206 17.96 -16.63 3.35
C ASP A 206 16.92 -15.74 2.63
N PHE A 207 15.64 -15.96 2.92
CA PHE A 207 14.58 -15.08 2.42
C PHE A 207 14.51 -13.79 3.24
N VAL A 208 14.68 -13.87 4.57
CA VAL A 208 14.76 -12.68 5.45
C VAL A 208 15.92 -11.77 5.04
N ASP A 209 17.09 -12.33 4.74
CA ASP A 209 18.21 -11.57 4.17
C ASP A 209 17.83 -10.83 2.88
N THR A 210 17.14 -11.53 1.96
CA THR A 210 16.66 -10.94 0.70
C THR A 210 15.74 -9.76 0.96
N VAL A 211 14.76 -9.91 1.87
CA VAL A 211 13.81 -8.83 2.22
C VAL A 211 14.51 -7.68 2.93
N MET A 212 15.46 -7.95 3.84
CA MET A 212 16.20 -6.90 4.55
C MET A 212 17.01 -6.04 3.59
N ARG A 213 17.68 -6.66 2.59
CA ARG A 213 18.37 -5.91 1.54
C ARG A 213 17.42 -5.03 0.74
N MET A 214 16.23 -5.51 0.40
CA MET A 214 15.20 -4.66 -0.25
C MET A 214 14.75 -3.49 0.64
N VAL A 215 14.53 -3.72 1.94
CA VAL A 215 14.16 -2.67 2.91
C VAL A 215 15.24 -1.59 3.01
N ILE A 216 16.51 -1.98 3.09
CA ILE A 216 17.63 -1.03 3.13
C ILE A 216 17.76 -0.29 1.79
N SER A 217 17.62 -0.99 0.66
CA SER A 217 17.64 -0.37 -0.66
C SER A 217 16.50 0.64 -0.87
N PHE A 218 15.28 0.34 -0.39
CA PHE A 218 14.17 1.30 -0.42
C PHE A 218 14.47 2.55 0.40
N ALA A 219 14.91 2.37 1.64
CA ALA A 219 15.27 3.52 2.46
C ALA A 219 16.36 4.34 1.75
N SER A 220 17.39 3.69 1.19
CA SER A 220 18.50 4.39 0.57
C SER A 220 18.12 5.08 -0.73
N ALA A 221 17.59 4.34 -1.71
CA ALA A 221 17.31 4.86 -3.04
C ALA A 221 16.01 5.68 -3.10
N ASP A 222 14.94 5.33 -2.38
CA ASP A 222 13.65 6.04 -2.51
C ASP A 222 13.39 7.06 -1.41
N LEU A 223 13.95 6.88 -0.21
CA LEU A 223 13.89 7.91 0.85
C LEU A 223 15.15 8.76 0.92
N GLY A 224 16.27 8.29 0.36
CA GLY A 224 17.54 9.00 0.45
C GLY A 224 18.27 8.79 1.78
N PHE A 225 18.08 7.65 2.42
CA PHE A 225 18.85 7.25 3.58
C PHE A 225 20.34 7.00 3.22
N PRO A 226 21.29 7.49 4.03
CA PRO A 226 21.11 8.09 5.35
C PRO A 226 21.13 9.63 5.40
N ASP A 227 21.46 10.33 4.30
CA ASP A 227 21.84 11.76 4.35
C ASP A 227 20.94 12.73 3.57
N LEU A 228 19.97 12.25 2.80
CA LEU A 228 19.02 13.12 2.08
C LEU A 228 17.75 13.32 2.91
N TYR A 229 17.75 14.36 3.74
CA TYR A 229 16.63 14.71 4.61
C TYR A 229 16.56 16.21 4.88
N ARG A 230 15.50 16.65 5.54
CA ARG A 230 15.42 17.99 6.14
C ARG A 230 15.29 17.88 7.65
N THR A 231 15.79 18.88 8.36
CA THR A 231 15.74 18.88 9.83
C THR A 231 14.77 19.94 10.31
N LEU A 232 13.82 19.53 11.16
CA LEU A 232 12.95 20.45 11.87
C LEU A 232 13.73 21.19 12.99
N PRO A 233 13.23 22.33 13.48
CA PRO A 233 13.85 23.06 14.59
C PRO A 233 14.04 22.25 15.88
N ASP A 234 13.26 21.17 16.08
CA ASP A 234 13.38 20.27 17.22
C ASP A 234 14.40 19.12 17.02
N GLY A 235 15.07 19.09 15.86
CA GLY A 235 16.04 18.07 15.47
C GLY A 235 15.44 16.86 14.74
N THR A 236 14.11 16.81 14.54
CA THR A 236 13.47 15.71 13.81
C THR A 236 13.92 15.69 12.36
N LYS A 237 14.40 14.53 11.90
CA LYS A 237 14.77 14.29 10.49
C LYS A 237 13.54 13.89 9.68
N LEU A 238 13.31 14.60 8.58
CA LEU A 238 12.22 14.41 7.65
C LEU A 238 12.77 13.85 6.34
N PHE A 239 12.39 12.63 6.03
CA PHE A 239 12.65 11.99 4.75
C PHE A 239 11.41 12.15 3.88
N VAL A 240 11.59 12.45 2.60
CA VAL A 240 10.46 12.62 1.69
C VAL A 240 10.62 11.63 0.56
N PRO A 241 9.66 10.71 0.37
CA PRO A 241 9.69 9.76 -0.74
C PRO A 241 9.95 10.48 -2.07
N LYS A 242 10.95 9.99 -2.79
CA LYS A 242 11.24 10.36 -4.17
C LYS A 242 10.17 9.76 -5.10
N GLY A 243 10.16 10.20 -6.36
CA GLY A 243 9.35 9.56 -7.42
C GLY A 243 9.98 8.25 -7.94
N GLY A 244 11.23 8.00 -7.56
CA GLY A 244 12.08 6.87 -7.89
C GLY A 244 13.50 7.20 -7.46
N SER A 245 14.45 6.31 -7.71
CA SER A 245 15.84 6.48 -7.27
C SER A 245 16.50 7.82 -7.67
N ASP A 246 16.19 8.35 -8.85
CA ASP A 246 16.90 9.47 -9.48
C ASP A 246 16.14 10.81 -9.55
N TRP A 247 14.90 10.88 -9.05
CA TRP A 247 14.10 12.11 -9.20
C TRP A 247 13.03 12.32 -8.12
N GLY A 248 12.60 13.58 -7.97
CA GLY A 248 11.58 13.97 -6.99
C GLY A 248 12.10 14.05 -5.55
N GLY A 249 11.19 14.12 -4.58
CA GLY A 249 11.55 14.26 -3.17
C GLY A 249 12.36 15.54 -2.92
N VAL A 250 13.36 15.46 -2.05
CA VAL A 250 14.22 16.60 -1.66
C VAL A 250 15.62 16.56 -2.30
N LEU A 251 15.77 15.82 -3.41
CA LEU A 251 17.02 15.73 -4.18
C LEU A 251 17.58 17.13 -4.54
N PRO A 252 18.91 17.28 -4.56
CA PRO A 252 19.55 18.54 -4.91
C PRO A 252 19.29 18.92 -6.38
N THR A 253 19.34 20.23 -6.66
CA THR A 253 19.17 20.80 -8.00
C THR A 253 20.47 20.85 -8.78
N GLU A 254 21.61 20.85 -8.07
CA GLU A 254 22.96 20.90 -8.64
C GLU A 254 23.87 19.81 -8.04
N GLY A 255 25.09 19.70 -8.57
CA GLY A 255 26.08 18.72 -8.14
C GLY A 255 25.93 17.36 -8.82
N GLU A 256 26.76 16.41 -8.37
CA GLU A 256 26.85 15.06 -8.93
C GLU A 256 25.58 14.23 -8.67
N LEU A 257 24.92 14.47 -7.54
CA LEU A 257 23.78 13.69 -7.04
C LEU A 257 22.42 14.34 -7.33
N LYS A 258 22.36 15.25 -8.31
CA LYS A 258 21.16 16.04 -8.63
C LYS A 258 19.99 15.21 -9.16
N THR A 259 18.77 15.73 -9.04
CA THR A 259 17.58 15.15 -9.67
C THR A 259 17.69 15.08 -11.20
N SER A 260 17.14 14.02 -11.80
CA SER A 260 17.01 13.87 -13.26
C SER A 260 15.80 14.62 -13.84
N GLN A 261 14.79 14.89 -13.01
CA GLN A 261 13.55 15.58 -13.39
C GLN A 261 13.35 16.88 -12.61
N VAL A 262 12.18 17.51 -12.80
CA VAL A 262 11.77 18.74 -12.10
C VAL A 262 11.92 18.55 -10.58
N PRO A 263 12.73 19.37 -9.91
CA PRO A 263 12.97 19.24 -8.47
C PRO A 263 11.70 19.52 -7.68
N TRP A 264 11.65 18.96 -6.46
CA TRP A 264 10.61 19.22 -5.46
C TRP A 264 9.20 18.79 -5.86
N CYS A 265 9.09 17.83 -6.78
CA CYS A 265 7.83 17.18 -7.10
C CYS A 265 7.59 15.96 -6.23
N TYR A 266 6.36 15.85 -5.75
CA TYR A 266 5.90 14.80 -4.86
C TYR A 266 4.52 14.32 -5.30
N SER A 267 4.30 13.00 -5.35
CA SER A 267 2.99 12.42 -5.57
C SER A 267 2.40 11.95 -4.23
N PRO A 268 1.25 12.50 -3.80
CA PRO A 268 0.50 11.94 -2.68
C PRO A 268 0.13 10.47 -2.88
N GLY A 269 -0.03 10.01 -4.13
CA GLY A 269 -0.31 8.60 -4.45
C GLY A 269 0.83 7.64 -4.11
N TYR A 270 2.06 8.15 -3.96
CA TYR A 270 3.25 7.38 -3.61
C TYR A 270 3.46 7.34 -2.09
N PHE A 271 2.72 8.16 -1.33
CA PHE A 271 2.79 8.16 0.11
C PHE A 271 2.17 6.89 0.69
N ALA A 272 3.00 5.97 1.19
CA ALA A 272 2.58 4.67 1.68
C ALA A 272 2.93 4.46 3.18
N PRO A 273 2.34 5.23 4.11
CA PRO A 273 2.77 5.22 5.52
C PRO A 273 2.66 3.84 6.19
N GLY A 274 1.61 3.07 5.87
CA GLY A 274 1.46 1.70 6.37
C GLY A 274 2.58 0.76 5.90
N HIS A 275 3.11 0.99 4.70
CA HIS A 275 4.22 0.22 4.14
C HIS A 275 5.51 0.57 4.88
N TYR A 276 5.79 1.87 5.09
CA TYR A 276 6.98 2.33 5.81
C TYR A 276 7.03 1.78 7.25
N ARG A 277 5.88 1.80 7.94
CA ARG A 277 5.75 1.21 9.28
C ARG A 277 5.97 -0.31 9.26
N LEU A 278 5.48 -1.00 8.24
CA LEU A 278 5.69 -2.44 8.09
C LEU A 278 7.17 -2.78 7.82
N MET A 279 7.84 -2.02 6.96
CA MET A 279 9.28 -2.16 6.71
C MET A 279 10.09 -1.91 7.99
N ARG A 280 9.76 -0.85 8.73
CA ARG A 280 10.36 -0.56 10.05
C ARG A 280 10.14 -1.70 11.04
N ALA A 281 8.92 -2.22 11.15
CA ALA A 281 8.60 -3.33 12.04
C ALA A 281 9.35 -4.61 11.64
N PHE A 282 9.44 -4.90 10.34
CA PHE A 282 10.21 -6.03 9.82
C PHE A 282 11.70 -5.89 10.16
N ALA A 283 12.29 -4.71 9.95
CA ALA A 283 13.67 -4.41 10.28
C ALA A 283 13.95 -4.63 11.78
N VAL A 284 13.13 -4.06 12.66
CA VAL A 284 13.27 -4.21 14.12
C VAL A 284 13.14 -5.67 14.56
N ASN A 285 12.15 -6.40 14.03
CA ASN A 285 11.85 -7.76 14.49
C ASN A 285 12.81 -8.82 13.95
N ASN A 286 13.53 -8.52 12.86
CA ASN A 286 14.41 -9.49 12.18
C ASN A 286 15.86 -9.01 12.10
N TRP A 287 16.25 -7.96 12.83
CA TRP A 287 17.61 -7.44 12.73
C TRP A 287 18.65 -8.46 13.19
N HIS A 288 19.69 -8.62 12.38
CA HIS A 288 20.90 -9.36 12.71
C HIS A 288 22.10 -8.46 12.47
N SER A 289 23.15 -8.56 13.29
CA SER A 289 24.36 -7.75 13.14
C SER A 289 25.05 -7.91 11.77
N ARG A 290 24.80 -9.02 11.07
CA ARG A 290 25.29 -9.18 9.69
C ARG A 290 24.70 -8.15 8.73
N PHE A 291 23.55 -7.55 9.02
CA PHE A 291 22.91 -6.55 8.18
C PHE A 291 23.55 -5.16 8.30
N ASP A 292 24.38 -4.93 9.33
CA ASP A 292 25.14 -3.69 9.48
C ASP A 292 26.07 -3.47 8.26
N LYS A 293 26.57 -4.55 7.64
CA LYS A 293 27.41 -4.49 6.42
C LYS A 293 26.65 -4.03 5.17
N TYR A 294 25.32 -4.08 5.19
CA TYR A 294 24.47 -3.64 4.07
C TYR A 294 24.10 -2.16 4.18
N LEU A 295 24.34 -1.53 5.34
CA LEU A 295 23.99 -0.14 5.53
C LEU A 295 24.90 0.76 4.68
N PRO A 296 24.33 1.65 3.84
CA PRO A 296 25.12 2.60 3.07
C PRO A 296 25.89 3.53 4.03
N PRO A 297 27.15 3.87 3.75
CA PRO A 297 27.91 4.80 4.56
C PRO A 297 27.32 6.22 4.47
N ARG A 298 27.56 7.04 5.49
CA ARG A 298 27.27 8.47 5.41
C ARG A 298 28.32 9.20 4.57
N GLU A 299 27.92 10.31 3.95
CA GLU A 299 28.86 11.22 3.27
C GLU A 299 29.90 11.81 4.23
N SER A 300 29.57 11.92 5.52
CA SER A 300 30.52 12.35 6.58
C SER A 300 31.61 11.30 6.88
N GLY A 301 31.44 10.06 6.43
CA GLY A 301 32.29 8.92 6.78
C GLY A 301 31.94 8.28 8.13
N GLU A 302 30.91 8.76 8.83
CA GLU A 302 30.36 8.11 10.03
C GLU A 302 29.58 6.84 9.68
N ASP A 303 29.60 5.87 10.60
CA ASP A 303 28.85 4.63 10.44
C ASP A 303 27.33 4.90 10.49
N THR A 304 26.62 4.28 9.57
CA THR A 304 25.15 4.26 9.56
C THR A 304 24.66 3.14 10.47
N THR A 305 23.56 3.38 11.19
CA THR A 305 22.99 2.42 12.15
C THR A 305 21.59 1.95 11.76
N SER A 306 21.14 0.86 12.37
CA SER A 306 19.73 0.42 12.27
C SER A 306 18.76 1.45 12.87
N ASP A 307 19.17 2.21 13.88
CA ASP A 307 18.38 3.30 14.45
C ASP A 307 18.16 4.41 13.42
N ASP A 308 19.17 4.75 12.62
CA ASP A 308 19.02 5.70 11.52
C ASP A 308 18.02 5.21 10.48
N LEU A 309 18.03 3.90 10.17
CA LEU A 309 17.07 3.29 9.25
C LEU A 309 15.63 3.41 9.77
N THR A 310 15.42 3.14 11.07
CA THR A 310 14.08 3.29 11.67
C THR A 310 13.61 4.74 11.70
N GLN A 311 14.52 5.69 11.97
CA GLN A 311 14.26 7.13 11.91
C GLN A 311 13.88 7.58 10.50
N ALA A 312 14.47 6.97 9.45
CA ALA A 312 14.12 7.29 8.07
C ALA A 312 12.64 6.98 7.78
N PHE A 313 12.15 5.82 8.22
CA PHE A 313 10.74 5.45 8.06
C PHE A 313 9.81 6.32 8.90
N ASP A 314 10.16 6.60 10.15
CA ASP A 314 9.35 7.45 11.03
C ASP A 314 9.26 8.90 10.47
N GLY A 315 10.39 9.43 10.02
CA GLY A 315 10.47 10.74 9.36
C GLY A 315 9.67 10.80 8.06
N ALA A 316 9.67 9.74 7.25
CA ALA A 316 8.87 9.65 6.03
C ALA A 316 7.36 9.68 6.30
N VAL A 317 6.91 9.02 7.37
CA VAL A 317 5.51 9.07 7.78
C VAL A 317 5.11 10.48 8.24
N ILE A 318 5.93 11.11 9.07
CA ILE A 318 5.67 12.49 9.54
C ILE A 318 5.60 13.45 8.36
N ALA A 319 6.60 13.41 7.46
CA ALA A 319 6.66 14.31 6.33
C ALA A 319 5.45 14.15 5.39
N GLY A 320 5.11 12.92 5.01
CA GLY A 320 4.00 12.66 4.10
C GLY A 320 2.64 13.09 4.65
N TYR A 321 2.36 12.88 5.94
CA TYR A 321 1.10 13.35 6.53
C TYR A 321 1.01 14.88 6.64
N ASN A 322 2.12 15.56 6.90
CA ASN A 322 2.14 17.02 6.91
C ASN A 322 1.96 17.58 5.48
N ILE A 323 2.63 16.99 4.47
CA ILE A 323 2.40 17.33 3.06
C ILE A 323 0.93 17.09 2.68
N LEU A 324 0.36 15.95 3.07
CA LEU A 324 -1.04 15.60 2.79
C LEU A 324 -2.02 16.58 3.46
N TYR A 325 -1.74 17.01 4.70
CA TYR A 325 -2.54 18.02 5.39
C TYR A 325 -2.62 19.33 4.60
N TYR A 326 -1.49 19.80 4.08
CA TYR A 326 -1.39 21.06 3.34
C TYR A 326 -1.77 20.97 1.85
N SER A 327 -2.06 19.78 1.32
CA SER A 327 -2.41 19.58 -0.09
C SER A 327 -3.78 18.95 -0.35
N SER A 328 -4.46 18.42 0.68
CA SER A 328 -5.75 17.75 0.52
C SER A 328 -6.94 18.69 0.71
N CYS A 329 -7.98 18.52 -0.10
CA CYS A 329 -9.25 19.21 0.06
C CYS A 329 -10.08 18.63 1.23
N SER A 330 -11.12 19.35 1.65
CA SER A 330 -12.09 18.89 2.64
C SER A 330 -12.92 17.68 2.17
N SER A 331 -12.99 17.44 0.86
CA SER A 331 -13.58 16.24 0.24
C SER A 331 -12.63 15.03 0.24
N GLY A 332 -11.36 15.23 0.62
CA GLY A 332 -10.32 14.19 0.60
C GLY A 332 -9.62 14.02 -0.75
N SER A 333 -10.00 14.77 -1.78
CA SER A 333 -9.23 14.86 -3.02
C SER A 333 -7.85 15.47 -2.79
N VAL A 334 -6.89 15.03 -3.59
CA VAL A 334 -5.49 15.50 -3.62
C VAL A 334 -5.04 15.68 -5.06
N SER A 335 -3.95 16.39 -5.31
CA SER A 335 -3.43 16.45 -6.67
C SER A 335 -2.58 15.21 -7.00
N ASN A 336 -2.48 14.86 -8.30
CA ASN A 336 -1.52 13.86 -8.78
C ASN A 336 -0.09 14.21 -8.36
N TRP A 337 0.25 15.49 -8.43
CA TRP A 337 1.55 16.01 -8.04
C TRP A 337 1.37 17.27 -7.22
N VAL A 338 2.24 17.47 -6.23
CA VAL A 338 2.31 18.67 -5.39
C VAL A 338 3.76 19.10 -5.23
N GLY A 339 3.95 20.36 -4.88
CA GLY A 339 5.25 20.93 -4.58
C GLY A 339 5.66 20.80 -3.13
N ILE A 340 6.94 20.52 -2.93
CA ILE A 340 7.59 20.38 -1.63
C ILE A 340 8.90 21.17 -1.55
N LYS A 341 8.93 22.38 -2.12
CA LYS A 341 10.16 23.14 -2.30
C LYS A 341 10.83 23.45 -0.97
N VAL A 342 12.03 22.88 -0.78
CA VAL A 342 12.87 23.05 0.41
C VAL A 342 14.35 22.94 0.01
N GLU A 343 14.84 23.96 -0.68
CA GLU A 343 16.23 24.04 -1.13
C GLU A 343 17.16 24.38 0.04
N CYS A 344 18.35 23.76 0.07
CA CYS A 344 19.38 24.11 1.03
C CYS A 344 20.16 25.35 0.55
N ASP A 345 20.86 26.02 1.48
CA ASP A 345 21.69 27.19 1.15
C ASP A 345 22.70 26.90 0.03
N SER A 346 23.21 25.67 -0.02
CA SER A 346 23.96 25.14 -1.14
C SER A 346 23.09 24.15 -1.93
N PRO A 347 22.93 24.35 -3.26
CA PRO A 347 22.04 23.54 -4.10
C PRO A 347 22.52 22.11 -4.34
N SER A 348 23.74 21.77 -3.89
CA SER A 348 24.30 20.40 -3.93
C SER A 348 24.21 19.66 -2.60
N ASN A 349 23.75 20.31 -1.51
CA ASN A 349 23.69 19.67 -0.20
C ASN A 349 22.53 18.66 -0.14
N LEU A 350 22.77 17.53 0.53
CA LEU A 350 21.76 16.49 0.72
C LEU A 350 20.82 16.80 1.90
N ASN A 351 21.33 17.48 2.92
CA ASN A 351 20.53 17.86 4.08
C ASN A 351 20.83 19.30 4.57
N CYS A 352 19.80 19.86 5.21
CA CYS A 352 19.80 21.18 5.85
C CYS A 352 18.56 21.30 6.75
N GLU A 353 18.46 22.38 7.52
CA GLU A 353 17.21 22.75 8.18
C GLU A 353 16.14 23.13 7.16
N GLY A 354 14.89 22.78 7.42
CA GLY A 354 13.79 23.15 6.54
C GLY A 354 12.54 22.31 6.69
N VAL A 355 11.48 22.78 6.05
CA VAL A 355 10.14 22.20 6.15
C VAL A 355 9.64 21.88 4.73
N PRO A 356 9.52 20.59 4.34
CA PRO A 356 9.09 20.21 3.00
C PRO A 356 7.74 20.79 2.58
N TRP A 357 6.85 21.05 3.54
CA TRP A 357 5.54 21.65 3.31
C TRP A 357 5.50 23.16 3.50
N ALA A 358 6.62 23.89 3.43
CA ALA A 358 6.60 25.35 3.57
C ALA A 358 5.74 26.02 2.47
N THR A 359 5.77 25.51 1.24
CA THR A 359 5.05 26.07 0.09
C THR A 359 4.02 25.14 -0.57
N THR A 360 3.84 23.91 -0.04
CA THR A 360 2.83 22.95 -0.53
C THR A 360 1.44 23.61 -0.59
N PRO A 361 0.66 23.46 -1.67
CA PRO A 361 0.78 22.48 -2.74
C PRO A 361 1.69 22.91 -3.91
N TYR A 362 2.33 24.08 -3.87
CA TYR A 362 2.95 24.68 -5.05
C TYR A 362 4.48 24.53 -5.10
N VAL A 363 4.99 24.31 -6.33
CA VAL A 363 6.37 24.68 -6.72
C VAL A 363 6.28 25.91 -7.62
N GLY A 364 6.84 27.03 -7.18
CA GLY A 364 6.64 28.33 -7.85
C GLY A 364 5.26 28.90 -7.57
N GLU A 365 4.88 29.98 -8.29
CA GLU A 365 3.58 30.66 -8.07
C GLU A 365 2.39 29.85 -8.64
N ASP A 366 2.58 29.08 -9.72
CA ASP A 366 1.49 28.39 -10.43
C ASP A 366 1.49 26.85 -10.31
N GLY A 367 2.55 26.25 -9.76
CA GLY A 367 2.72 24.78 -9.68
C GLY A 367 3.12 24.14 -11.02
N HIS A 368 4.31 23.55 -11.08
CA HIS A 368 4.89 23.04 -12.34
C HIS A 368 5.22 21.54 -12.35
N CYS A 369 4.74 20.78 -11.37
CA CYS A 369 5.07 19.35 -11.29
C CYS A 369 4.32 18.52 -12.31
N THR A 370 5.04 17.67 -13.04
CA THR A 370 4.48 16.76 -14.05
C THR A 370 5.37 15.53 -14.18
N ALA A 371 4.76 14.35 -14.16
CA ALA A 371 5.41 13.08 -14.42
C ALA A 371 4.37 12.00 -14.77
N SER A 372 4.80 10.91 -15.39
CA SER A 372 3.93 9.79 -15.81
C SER A 372 2.71 10.21 -16.65
N GLY A 373 2.84 11.31 -17.42
CA GLY A 373 1.75 11.87 -18.23
C GLY A 373 0.64 12.55 -17.42
N THR A 374 0.84 12.80 -16.13
CA THR A 374 -0.08 13.53 -15.25
C THR A 374 0.58 14.79 -14.70
N SER A 375 -0.23 15.81 -14.41
CA SER A 375 0.24 17.11 -13.97
C SER A 375 -0.27 17.48 -12.59
N PHE A 376 0.40 18.47 -11.99
CA PHE A 376 -0.08 19.25 -10.86
C PHE A 376 -1.52 19.73 -11.07
N GLY A 377 -2.19 19.91 -9.95
CA GLY A 377 -3.45 20.60 -9.76
C GLY A 377 -4.73 19.81 -10.01
N ALA A 378 -4.65 18.59 -10.57
CA ALA A 378 -5.84 17.75 -10.81
C ALA A 378 -5.85 16.47 -9.96
N TYR A 379 -7.04 16.04 -9.53
CA TYR A 379 -7.29 14.70 -8.99
C TYR A 379 -7.41 13.72 -10.17
N GLY A 380 -6.49 12.75 -10.27
CA GLY A 380 -6.43 11.81 -11.38
C GLY A 380 -5.89 10.43 -10.97
N ALA A 381 -5.34 9.70 -11.95
CA ALA A 381 -4.89 8.32 -11.80
C ALA A 381 -3.78 8.12 -10.74
N GLU A 382 -2.91 9.12 -10.55
CA GLU A 382 -1.90 9.10 -9.50
C GLU A 382 -2.55 9.35 -8.12
N ALA A 383 -3.31 10.44 -8.04
CA ALA A 383 -3.98 10.88 -6.82
C ALA A 383 -4.97 9.85 -6.28
N SER A 384 -5.62 9.08 -7.16
CA SER A 384 -6.64 8.11 -6.79
C SER A 384 -6.10 6.98 -5.93
N ARG A 385 -4.78 6.78 -5.86
CA ARG A 385 -4.18 5.75 -5.00
C ARG A 385 -4.10 6.16 -3.53
N THR A 386 -4.04 7.46 -3.26
CA THR A 386 -3.89 8.03 -1.90
C THR A 386 -4.89 7.46 -0.90
N PRO A 387 -6.21 7.37 -1.20
CA PRO A 387 -7.18 6.77 -0.29
C PRO A 387 -6.81 5.37 0.19
N TRP A 388 -6.47 4.43 -0.70
CA TRP A 388 -6.19 3.06 -0.29
C TRP A 388 -4.85 2.93 0.42
N ARG A 389 -3.86 3.77 0.08
CA ARG A 389 -2.58 3.87 0.80
C ARG A 389 -2.78 4.26 2.27
N ILE A 390 -3.60 5.28 2.51
CA ILE A 390 -3.93 5.75 3.87
C ILE A 390 -4.83 4.75 4.61
N ALA A 391 -5.77 4.11 3.91
CA ALA A 391 -6.59 3.05 4.50
C ALA A 391 -5.76 1.84 4.93
N MET A 392 -4.71 1.48 4.19
CA MET A 392 -3.79 0.43 4.62
C MET A 392 -3.03 0.81 5.90
N ASP A 393 -2.56 2.05 6.04
CA ASP A 393 -1.95 2.50 7.30
C ASP A 393 -2.92 2.41 8.48
N PHE A 394 -4.17 2.87 8.28
CA PHE A 394 -5.20 2.77 9.31
C PHE A 394 -5.56 1.32 9.64
N ALA A 395 -5.66 0.44 8.65
CA ALA A 395 -5.99 -0.97 8.86
C ALA A 395 -4.88 -1.74 9.59
N ILE A 396 -3.62 -1.49 9.24
CA ILE A 396 -2.46 -2.18 9.82
C ILE A 396 -2.10 -1.59 11.19
N TYR A 397 -2.06 -0.26 11.32
CA TYR A 397 -1.57 0.44 12.51
C TYR A 397 -2.53 1.53 13.01
N PRO A 398 -3.78 1.21 13.37
CA PRO A 398 -4.77 2.23 13.75
C PRO A 398 -4.32 3.11 14.92
N GLU A 399 -3.55 2.56 15.88
CA GLU A 399 -2.97 3.30 17.00
C GLU A 399 -2.04 4.43 16.56
N TRP A 400 -1.23 4.18 15.53
CA TRP A 400 -0.17 5.08 15.10
C TRP A 400 -0.66 5.98 13.96
N ALA A 401 -1.51 5.44 13.09
CA ALA A 401 -2.18 6.14 12.02
C ALA A 401 -3.13 7.25 12.52
N THR A 402 -3.55 7.20 13.79
CA THR A 402 -4.37 8.24 14.45
C THR A 402 -3.57 9.24 15.28
N LYS A 403 -2.26 9.00 15.48
CA LYS A 403 -1.38 9.80 16.36
C LYS A 403 -0.20 10.38 15.59
N VAL A 404 -0.49 11.10 14.53
CA VAL A 404 0.53 11.74 13.69
C VAL A 404 0.70 13.19 14.12
N PRO A 405 1.93 13.66 14.42
CA PRO A 405 2.15 15.06 14.74
C PRO A 405 2.04 15.93 13.49
N ILE A 406 1.32 17.04 13.62
CA ILE A 406 1.20 18.07 12.59
C ILE A 406 1.96 19.31 13.05
N TYR A 407 2.67 19.91 12.12
CA TYR A 407 3.54 21.05 12.33
C TYR A 407 3.06 22.20 11.44
N ASP A 408 3.30 23.43 11.90
CA ASP A 408 3.05 24.62 11.10
C ASP A 408 4.03 24.74 9.91
N ARG A 409 3.85 25.78 9.09
CA ARG A 409 4.71 26.08 7.93
C ARG A 409 6.14 26.46 8.33
N GLN A 410 6.41 26.71 9.60
CA GLN A 410 7.72 27.03 10.18
C GLN A 410 8.34 25.83 10.91
N GLY A 411 7.69 24.67 10.88
CA GLY A 411 8.20 23.43 11.47
C GLY A 411 8.03 23.35 12.98
N LYS A 412 7.13 24.15 13.58
CA LYS A 412 6.78 24.04 15.00
C LYS A 412 5.55 23.16 15.17
N PHE A 413 5.60 22.27 16.15
CA PHE A 413 4.49 21.37 16.44
C PHE A 413 3.21 22.18 16.79
N ASP A 414 2.11 21.88 16.12
CA ASP A 414 0.80 22.49 16.35
C ASP A 414 -0.17 21.45 16.91
N GLY A 415 -0.22 21.37 18.25
CA GLY A 415 -1.11 20.45 18.96
C GLY A 415 -2.61 20.79 18.84
N SER A 416 -2.99 21.89 18.20
CA SER A 416 -4.40 22.23 17.94
C SER A 416 -4.95 21.54 16.68
N ILE A 417 -4.07 21.10 15.78
CA ILE A 417 -4.46 20.45 14.53
C ILE A 417 -4.63 18.95 14.76
N THR A 418 -5.83 18.45 14.52
CA THR A 418 -6.11 17.02 14.48
C THR A 418 -6.24 16.57 13.02
N PHE A 419 -5.13 16.17 12.40
CA PHE A 419 -5.11 15.55 11.08
C PHE A 419 -4.28 14.27 11.11
N ASN A 420 -4.84 13.20 10.55
CA ASN A 420 -4.28 11.84 10.59
C ASN A 420 -5.01 10.96 9.55
N ALA A 421 -4.73 9.65 9.52
CA ALA A 421 -5.35 8.72 8.57
C ALA A 421 -6.88 8.72 8.63
N GLN A 422 -7.43 8.62 9.85
CA GLN A 422 -8.87 8.58 10.08
C GLN A 422 -9.53 9.89 9.63
N VAL A 423 -8.95 11.04 9.95
CA VAL A 423 -9.48 12.34 9.54
C VAL A 423 -9.50 12.46 8.02
N TYR A 424 -8.42 12.06 7.34
CA TYR A 424 -8.36 12.06 5.87
C TYR A 424 -9.43 11.14 5.25
N LEU A 425 -9.54 9.89 5.70
CA LEU A 425 -10.54 8.94 5.19
C LEU A 425 -11.98 9.41 5.47
N ASN A 426 -12.20 10.06 6.61
CA ASN A 426 -13.50 10.63 6.98
C ASN A 426 -13.94 11.80 6.10
N ARG A 427 -13.01 12.53 5.49
CA ARG A 427 -13.33 13.54 4.46
C ARG A 427 -14.00 12.90 3.25
N ILE A 428 -13.47 11.75 2.81
CA ILE A 428 -13.99 10.99 1.67
C ILE A 428 -15.36 10.39 1.99
N SER A 429 -15.50 9.69 3.13
CA SER A 429 -16.80 9.11 3.52
C SER A 429 -17.86 10.20 3.79
N GLY A 430 -17.44 11.34 4.34
CA GLY A 430 -18.26 12.54 4.49
C GLY A 430 -18.77 13.08 3.14
N GLN A 431 -17.89 13.15 2.13
CA GLN A 431 -18.25 13.55 0.77
C GLN A 431 -19.35 12.64 0.19
N TYR A 432 -19.19 11.31 0.29
CA TYR A 432 -20.24 10.38 -0.16
C TYR A 432 -21.56 10.58 0.59
N LYS A 433 -21.50 10.72 1.92
CA LYS A 433 -22.69 10.90 2.75
C LYS A 433 -23.43 12.20 2.43
N ALA A 434 -22.71 13.30 2.19
CA ALA A 434 -23.30 14.60 1.87
C ALA A 434 -24.08 14.58 0.55
N TYR A 435 -23.64 13.76 -0.40
CA TYR A 435 -24.14 13.73 -1.77
C TYR A 435 -24.91 12.45 -2.11
N THR A 436 -25.59 11.83 -1.13
CA THR A 436 -26.43 10.63 -1.34
C THR A 436 -27.86 10.85 -0.91
N GLN A 437 -28.83 10.29 -1.66
CA GLN A 437 -30.25 10.41 -1.29
C GLN A 437 -30.58 9.27 -0.32
N PRO A 438 -31.18 9.55 0.85
CA PRO A 438 -31.67 8.50 1.73
C PRO A 438 -32.88 7.83 1.06
N ARG A 439 -32.71 6.59 0.59
CA ARG A 439 -33.81 5.67 0.26
C ARG A 439 -33.66 4.37 1.03
N SER A 440 -34.78 3.67 1.20
CA SER A 440 -35.02 2.75 2.31
C SER A 440 -34.15 1.49 2.38
N PHE A 441 -33.40 1.09 1.34
CA PHE A 441 -32.64 -0.17 1.39
C PHE A 441 -31.31 -0.22 0.60
N ALA A 442 -30.94 0.83 -0.14
CA ALA A 442 -29.61 1.01 -0.71
C ALA A 442 -29.41 2.50 -1.00
N PRO A 443 -28.22 3.09 -0.72
CA PRO A 443 -27.92 4.44 -1.17
C PRO A 443 -27.91 4.44 -2.70
N GLU A 444 -29.00 4.90 -3.31
CA GLU A 444 -28.97 5.35 -4.70
C GLU A 444 -28.11 6.61 -4.69
N LEU A 445 -26.87 6.48 -5.21
CA LEU A 445 -25.96 7.61 -5.34
C LEU A 445 -26.70 8.73 -6.07
N CYS A 446 -26.67 9.96 -5.52
CA CYS A 446 -27.37 11.08 -6.14
C CYS A 446 -26.91 11.26 -7.58
N LYS A 447 -27.72 11.96 -8.38
CA LYS A 447 -27.28 12.56 -9.65
C LYS A 447 -26.02 13.45 -9.52
N ALA A 448 -25.69 13.93 -8.31
CA ALA A 448 -24.45 14.63 -7.98
C ALA A 448 -23.19 13.78 -8.23
N PHE A 449 -23.39 12.49 -8.49
CA PHE A 449 -22.38 11.50 -8.73
C PHE A 449 -22.68 10.74 -10.04
N ASP A 450 -23.36 11.38 -10.98
CA ASP A 450 -23.48 10.84 -12.32
C ASP A 450 -22.17 11.06 -13.10
N TYR A 451 -21.85 10.11 -13.97
CA TYR A 451 -20.70 10.15 -14.88
C TYR A 451 -20.72 11.40 -15.79
N THR A 452 -21.85 12.08 -15.92
CA THR A 452 -21.99 13.31 -16.70
C THR A 452 -21.56 14.58 -15.95
N ASN A 453 -21.68 14.62 -14.62
CA ASN A 453 -21.49 15.83 -13.83
C ASN A 453 -20.19 15.84 -13.02
N GLY A 454 -19.57 14.66 -12.83
CA GLY A 454 -18.40 14.52 -11.94
C GLY A 454 -18.79 14.66 -10.46
N ALA A 455 -17.83 14.45 -9.55
CA ALA A 455 -18.07 14.69 -8.14
C ALA A 455 -17.99 16.19 -7.82
N PRO A 456 -18.97 16.77 -7.08
CA PRO A 456 -18.93 18.17 -6.66
C PRO A 456 -17.80 18.40 -5.66
N ASP A 457 -17.36 19.65 -5.52
CA ASP A 457 -16.41 20.12 -4.48
C ASP A 457 -15.12 19.29 -4.34
N ILE A 458 -14.63 18.74 -5.46
CA ILE A 458 -13.34 18.04 -5.51
C ILE A 458 -12.16 19.00 -5.71
N THR A 459 -12.43 20.28 -5.96
CA THR A 459 -11.40 21.30 -6.15
C THR A 459 -11.23 22.16 -4.90
N CYS A 460 -10.00 22.59 -4.67
CA CYS A 460 -9.60 23.52 -3.61
C CYS A 460 -8.23 24.13 -3.97
N GLU A 461 -7.60 24.88 -3.06
CA GLU A 461 -6.24 25.39 -3.27
C GLU A 461 -5.22 24.27 -3.62
N GLY A 462 -5.33 23.12 -2.95
CA GLY A 462 -4.53 21.91 -3.22
C GLY A 462 -4.82 21.22 -4.56
N VAL A 463 -6.01 21.44 -5.11
CA VAL A 463 -6.52 20.79 -6.33
C VAL A 463 -7.27 21.84 -7.17
N PRO A 464 -6.57 22.83 -7.75
CA PRO A 464 -7.19 23.95 -8.44
C PRO A 464 -7.87 23.58 -9.76
N TYR A 465 -7.54 22.42 -10.34
CA TYR A 465 -8.08 21.97 -11.62
C TYR A 465 -9.09 20.85 -11.43
N ASN A 466 -10.06 20.79 -12.34
CA ASN A 466 -11.01 19.69 -12.39
C ASN A 466 -10.29 18.35 -12.54
N ALA A 467 -10.91 17.29 -12.03
CA ALA A 467 -10.37 15.94 -12.16
C ALA A 467 -10.13 15.57 -13.62
N THR A 468 -9.01 14.91 -13.90
CA THR A 468 -8.65 14.43 -15.25
C THR A 468 -9.43 13.18 -15.65
N ALA A 469 -10.01 12.50 -14.67
CA ALA A 469 -10.92 11.38 -14.86
C ALA A 469 -12.19 11.61 -14.06
N ASN A 470 -13.30 11.02 -14.51
CA ASN A 470 -14.52 11.05 -13.73
C ASN A 470 -14.29 10.31 -12.40
N TRP A 471 -14.74 10.88 -11.28
CA TRP A 471 -14.72 10.22 -9.97
C TRP A 471 -15.36 8.81 -9.98
N TRP A 472 -16.29 8.59 -10.92
CA TRP A 472 -16.99 7.34 -11.17
C TRP A 472 -16.34 6.40 -12.15
N ALA A 473 -15.25 6.81 -12.79
CA ALA A 473 -14.39 5.85 -13.48
C ALA A 473 -13.89 4.84 -12.44
N ALA A 474 -13.84 3.56 -12.79
CA ALA A 474 -13.49 2.50 -11.84
C ALA A 474 -12.13 2.76 -11.16
N LEU A 475 -11.17 3.27 -11.93
CA LEU A 475 -9.83 3.68 -11.48
C LEU A 475 -9.81 4.81 -10.42
N MET A 476 -10.91 5.54 -10.26
CA MET A 476 -11.09 6.61 -9.27
C MET A 476 -12.00 6.17 -8.12
N ALA A 477 -13.12 5.50 -8.45
CA ALA A 477 -14.19 5.21 -7.52
C ALA A 477 -13.78 4.18 -6.45
N TYR A 478 -13.25 3.04 -6.87
CA TYR A 478 -12.91 1.95 -5.94
C TYR A 478 -11.91 2.36 -4.87
N PRO A 479 -10.80 3.02 -5.23
CA PRO A 479 -9.91 3.57 -4.23
C PRO A 479 -10.62 4.48 -3.24
N THR A 480 -11.52 5.35 -3.67
CA THR A 480 -12.21 6.26 -2.74
C THR A 480 -13.22 5.56 -1.84
N PHE A 481 -13.76 4.40 -2.24
CA PHE A 481 -14.67 3.62 -1.38
C PHE A 481 -13.99 3.13 -0.10
N VAL A 482 -12.65 2.99 -0.10
CA VAL A 482 -11.90 2.64 1.12
C VAL A 482 -12.00 3.69 2.22
N GLY A 483 -12.46 4.92 1.92
CA GLY A 483 -12.70 5.97 2.92
C GLY A 483 -13.65 5.53 4.05
N PHE A 484 -14.47 4.50 3.81
CA PHE A 484 -15.38 3.94 4.80
C PHE A 484 -14.72 2.99 5.80
N VAL A 485 -13.46 2.56 5.62
CA VAL A 485 -12.82 1.63 6.59
C VAL A 485 -12.54 2.29 7.94
N ALA A 486 -12.41 3.61 7.96
CA ALA A 486 -12.20 4.36 9.19
C ALA A 486 -13.56 4.75 9.82
N PRO A 487 -13.75 4.56 11.13
CA PRO A 487 -14.95 5.04 11.81
C PRO A 487 -15.11 6.55 11.65
N SER A 488 -16.32 6.99 11.30
CA SER A 488 -16.66 8.39 11.07
C SER A 488 -17.80 8.83 11.99
N ALA A 489 -17.73 10.07 12.52
CA ALA A 489 -18.84 10.63 13.27
C ALA A 489 -20.07 10.90 12.38
N SER A 490 -19.87 11.08 11.08
CA SER A 490 -20.92 11.39 10.10
C SER A 490 -21.66 10.14 9.59
N VAL A 491 -21.10 8.95 9.80
CA VAL A 491 -21.65 7.67 9.33
C VAL A 491 -21.61 6.69 10.51
N PRO A 492 -22.77 6.35 11.12
CA PRO A 492 -22.83 5.37 12.20
C PRO A 492 -22.13 4.07 11.82
N GLU A 493 -21.39 3.46 12.76
CA GLU A 493 -20.58 2.25 12.52
C GLU A 493 -21.39 1.09 11.90
N TRP A 494 -22.65 0.93 12.29
CA TRP A 494 -23.54 -0.10 11.74
C TRP A 494 -23.95 0.16 10.28
N GLU A 495 -23.92 1.42 9.82
CA GLU A 495 -24.25 1.82 8.45
C GLU A 495 -23.06 1.60 7.51
N VAL A 496 -21.83 1.63 8.04
CA VAL A 496 -20.59 1.55 7.24
C VAL A 496 -20.51 0.28 6.36
N PRO A 497 -20.76 -0.95 6.86
CA PRO A 497 -20.74 -2.12 5.99
C PRO A 497 -21.81 -2.08 4.88
N MET A 498 -22.96 -1.43 5.13
CA MET A 498 -24.00 -1.25 4.12
C MET A 498 -23.54 -0.30 3.00
N TRP A 499 -22.80 0.76 3.35
CA TRP A 499 -22.14 1.64 2.37
C TRP A 499 -21.18 0.85 1.49
N MET A 500 -20.27 0.10 2.11
CA MET A 500 -19.29 -0.67 1.35
C MET A 500 -19.95 -1.70 0.43
N ASP A 501 -20.93 -2.47 0.93
CA ASP A 501 -21.66 -3.47 0.15
C ASP A 501 -22.47 -2.86 -1.00
N ALA A 502 -23.01 -1.65 -0.83
CA ALA A 502 -23.71 -0.93 -1.88
C ALA A 502 -22.75 -0.39 -2.96
N LEU A 503 -21.61 0.18 -2.54
CA LEU A 503 -20.63 0.78 -3.44
C LEU A 503 -19.94 -0.26 -4.32
N VAL A 504 -19.55 -1.42 -3.76
CA VAL A 504 -19.01 -2.53 -4.58
C VAL A 504 -20.08 -3.16 -5.47
N GLY A 505 -21.36 -3.07 -5.09
CA GLY A 505 -22.50 -3.58 -5.84
C GLY A 505 -22.84 -2.75 -7.09
N LEU A 506 -22.16 -1.63 -7.32
CA LEU A 506 -22.31 -0.84 -8.55
C LEU A 506 -21.73 -1.54 -9.78
N CYS A 507 -20.80 -2.47 -9.58
CA CYS A 507 -20.31 -3.38 -10.59
C CYS A 507 -21.12 -4.69 -10.53
N ASP A 508 -21.61 -5.19 -11.67
CA ASP A 508 -22.10 -6.56 -11.74
C ASP A 508 -20.90 -7.51 -11.77
N ILE A 509 -20.46 -7.93 -10.58
CA ILE A 509 -19.31 -8.83 -10.41
C ILE A 509 -19.54 -10.24 -10.98
N ASN A 510 -20.78 -10.63 -11.30
CA ASN A 510 -21.01 -11.93 -11.95
C ASN A 510 -20.63 -11.85 -13.42
N LEU A 511 -21.08 -10.80 -14.09
CA LEU A 511 -20.86 -10.56 -15.51
C LEU A 511 -19.56 -9.79 -15.80
N MET A 512 -18.97 -9.14 -14.81
CA MET A 512 -17.91 -8.13 -14.96
C MET A 512 -18.33 -7.00 -15.90
N THR A 513 -19.60 -6.58 -15.82
CA THR A 513 -20.17 -5.54 -16.68
C THR A 513 -20.79 -4.41 -15.86
N GLY A 514 -20.78 -3.21 -16.43
CA GLY A 514 -21.29 -2.00 -15.79
C GLY A 514 -20.32 -0.84 -15.94
N LYS A 515 -20.78 0.38 -15.66
CA LYS A 515 -19.95 1.59 -15.77
C LYS A 515 -18.79 1.64 -14.77
N PHE A 516 -18.84 0.77 -13.76
CA PHE A 516 -17.91 0.70 -12.64
C PHE A 516 -17.11 -0.60 -12.61
N CYS A 517 -17.14 -1.40 -13.68
CA CYS A 517 -16.28 -2.58 -13.78
C CYS A 517 -15.20 -2.28 -14.81
N ASP A 518 -13.93 -2.26 -14.42
CA ASP A 518 -12.83 -2.12 -15.38
C ASP A 518 -11.89 -3.32 -15.33
N THR A 519 -11.97 -4.15 -16.37
CA THR A 519 -11.09 -5.30 -16.53
C THR A 519 -9.79 -4.98 -17.25
N SER A 520 -9.51 -3.71 -17.57
CA SER A 520 -8.20 -3.26 -18.02
C SER A 520 -7.16 -3.50 -16.93
N TYR A 521 -5.86 -3.62 -17.30
CA TYR A 521 -4.77 -3.81 -16.34
C TYR A 521 -4.81 -2.78 -15.20
N PHE A 522 -4.92 -1.50 -15.55
CA PHE A 522 -4.88 -0.42 -14.56
C PHE A 522 -6.13 -0.39 -13.66
N GLY A 523 -7.32 -0.52 -14.26
CA GLY A 523 -8.58 -0.54 -13.52
C GLY A 523 -8.66 -1.67 -12.51
N VAL A 524 -8.41 -2.90 -12.96
CA VAL A 524 -8.52 -4.07 -12.09
C VAL A 524 -7.48 -4.06 -10.95
N SER A 525 -6.31 -3.44 -11.16
CA SER A 525 -5.29 -3.27 -10.10
C SER A 525 -5.87 -2.48 -8.92
N GLN A 526 -6.50 -1.35 -9.22
CA GLN A 526 -7.10 -0.49 -8.20
C GLN A 526 -8.29 -1.18 -7.53
N GLU A 527 -9.11 -1.90 -8.29
CA GLU A 527 -10.28 -2.61 -7.78
C GLU A 527 -9.91 -3.77 -6.85
N VAL A 528 -8.93 -4.61 -7.24
CA VAL A 528 -8.50 -5.74 -6.40
C VAL A 528 -7.86 -5.28 -5.09
N ILE A 529 -7.04 -4.22 -5.13
CA ILE A 529 -6.41 -3.66 -3.93
C ILE A 529 -7.45 -3.01 -3.02
N SER A 530 -8.35 -2.19 -3.57
CA SER A 530 -9.38 -1.51 -2.78
C SER A 530 -10.33 -2.51 -2.13
N THR A 531 -10.75 -3.54 -2.88
CA THR A 531 -11.64 -4.58 -2.34
C THR A 531 -10.92 -5.51 -1.35
N MET A 532 -9.61 -5.72 -1.48
CA MET A 532 -8.79 -6.42 -0.48
C MET A 532 -8.82 -5.68 0.87
N VAL A 533 -8.63 -4.36 0.84
CA VAL A 533 -8.70 -3.50 2.04
C VAL A 533 -10.10 -3.51 2.63
N LEU A 534 -11.13 -3.27 1.81
CA LEU A 534 -12.54 -3.27 2.24
C LEU A 534 -12.98 -4.63 2.80
N ALA A 535 -12.50 -5.75 2.25
CA ALA A 535 -12.85 -7.09 2.71
C ALA A 535 -12.24 -7.45 4.07
N GLY A 536 -11.34 -6.61 4.59
CA GLY A 536 -10.61 -6.87 5.84
C GLY A 536 -9.51 -7.91 5.69
N ALA A 537 -8.99 -8.12 4.47
CA ALA A 537 -7.83 -9.00 4.25
C ALA A 537 -6.54 -8.35 4.77
N VAL A 538 -6.47 -7.01 4.77
CA VAL A 538 -5.39 -6.26 5.43
C VAL A 538 -5.70 -6.21 6.94
N ARG A 539 -4.87 -6.88 7.74
CA ARG A 539 -5.10 -7.07 9.19
C ARG A 539 -4.25 -6.12 10.03
N LYS A 540 -4.78 -5.77 11.20
CA LYS A 540 -4.04 -5.05 12.24
C LYS A 540 -2.76 -5.78 12.63
N GLY A 541 -1.66 -5.03 12.73
CA GLY A 541 -0.33 -5.52 13.06
C GLY A 541 0.45 -6.10 11.88
N GLY A 542 -0.18 -6.24 10.71
CA GLY A 542 0.45 -6.83 9.53
C GLY A 542 0.58 -8.35 9.63
N PRO A 543 1.58 -8.97 8.97
CA PRO A 543 1.82 -10.39 9.14
C PRO A 543 2.29 -10.72 10.57
N PRO A 544 1.99 -11.93 11.07
CA PRO A 544 2.37 -12.36 12.42
C PRO A 544 3.89 -12.39 12.58
N ALA A 545 4.42 -11.78 13.64
CA ALA A 545 5.87 -11.73 13.92
C ALA A 545 6.52 -13.13 14.02
N PRO A 546 7.85 -13.26 13.83
CA PRO A 546 8.56 -14.52 13.99
C PRO A 546 8.24 -15.20 15.33
N GLY A 547 7.97 -16.51 15.29
CA GLY A 547 7.65 -17.29 16.49
C GLY A 547 6.22 -17.13 17.02
N SER A 548 5.39 -16.27 16.43
CA SER A 548 3.96 -16.14 16.77
C SER A 548 3.03 -17.00 15.90
N ALA A 549 3.60 -17.91 15.11
CA ALA A 549 2.87 -18.75 14.18
C ALA A 549 1.67 -19.43 14.87
N PRO A 550 0.45 -19.26 14.35
CA PRO A 550 -0.65 -20.10 14.78
C PRO A 550 -0.24 -21.54 14.47
N LEU A 551 -0.35 -22.43 15.45
CA LEU A 551 -0.29 -23.87 15.23
C LEU A 551 -1.30 -24.20 14.14
N ILE A 552 -0.84 -24.33 12.89
CA ILE A 552 -1.63 -24.90 11.80
C ILE A 552 -1.80 -26.36 12.19
N PHE A 553 -2.86 -26.64 12.95
CA PHE A 553 -3.34 -27.99 13.17
C PHE A 553 -3.73 -28.53 11.80
N LYS A 554 -2.85 -29.33 11.18
CA LYS A 554 -3.23 -30.32 10.18
C LYS A 554 -4.12 -31.37 10.86
N ALA A 555 -5.32 -30.98 11.26
CA ALA A 555 -6.33 -31.88 11.79
C ALA A 555 -7.30 -32.23 10.66
N ASP A 556 -6.81 -32.91 9.61
CA ASP A 556 -7.66 -33.54 8.60
C ASP A 556 -6.91 -34.55 7.72
N VAL A 557 -6.10 -35.45 8.30
CA VAL A 557 -5.72 -36.71 7.63
C VAL A 557 -5.43 -37.79 8.69
N LEU A 558 -6.46 -38.32 9.37
CA LEU A 558 -6.39 -39.63 10.06
C LEU A 558 -7.73 -40.10 10.64
N LEU A 559 -8.84 -39.96 9.91
CA LEU A 559 -10.05 -40.75 10.18
C LEU A 559 -10.61 -41.29 8.87
N GLY A 560 -10.45 -42.60 8.64
CA GLY A 560 -11.26 -43.28 7.64
C GLY A 560 -10.62 -44.37 6.78
N ARG A 561 -9.63 -45.14 7.25
CA ARG A 561 -9.35 -46.47 6.70
C ARG A 561 -8.83 -47.42 7.78
N GLY A 562 -9.62 -48.44 8.15
CA GLY A 562 -9.14 -49.48 9.06
C GLY A 562 -10.19 -50.40 9.67
N ALA A 563 -10.71 -51.31 8.83
CA ALA A 563 -11.04 -52.71 9.13
C ALA A 563 -11.81 -53.09 10.41
N LEU A 564 -13.05 -53.53 10.20
CA LEU A 564 -13.76 -54.52 11.00
C LEU A 564 -13.01 -55.87 10.98
N ALA A 565 -12.54 -56.34 12.13
CA ALA A 565 -12.30 -57.77 12.39
C ALA A 565 -12.22 -58.06 13.91
N GLY A 566 -13.28 -58.70 14.41
CA GLY A 566 -13.24 -59.87 15.31
C GLY A 566 -12.40 -59.87 16.60
N GLY A 567 -13.12 -59.78 17.74
CA GLY A 567 -13.14 -60.85 18.75
C GLY A 567 -12.01 -60.91 19.81
N GLY A 568 -12.40 -61.12 21.07
CA GLY A 568 -11.54 -61.77 22.07
C GLY A 568 -11.48 -61.10 23.43
N LEU A 569 -12.15 -61.72 24.41
CA LEU A 569 -12.20 -61.36 25.82
C LEU A 569 -10.90 -61.63 26.60
N ALA A 570 -10.77 -60.86 27.70
CA ALA A 570 -10.13 -61.18 28.98
C ALA A 570 -8.59 -61.10 29.12
N GLY A 571 -8.15 -60.36 30.15
CA GLY A 571 -6.80 -60.50 30.71
C GLY A 571 -6.27 -59.27 31.43
N ALA A 572 -6.48 -59.19 32.74
CA ALA A 572 -6.02 -58.12 33.62
C ALA A 572 -4.48 -58.10 33.83
N ARG A 573 -3.89 -56.89 33.98
CA ARG A 573 -3.21 -56.40 35.21
C ARG A 573 -2.27 -55.19 34.94
N ARG A 574 -2.62 -54.08 35.59
CA ARG A 574 -1.79 -53.04 36.27
C ARG A 574 -0.27 -53.02 35.98
N TRP A 575 0.27 -51.82 35.67
CA TRP A 575 1.27 -51.10 36.48
C TRP A 575 1.47 -49.63 36.02
N GLN A 576 1.21 -48.72 36.97
CA GLN A 576 1.82 -47.40 37.30
C GLN A 576 2.15 -46.26 36.30
N ARG A 577 1.98 -45.05 36.89
CA ARG A 577 2.47 -43.67 36.56
C ARG A 577 1.58 -42.90 35.57
N GLY A 578 1.18 -41.65 35.79
CA GLY A 578 1.39 -40.62 36.82
C GLY A 578 0.77 -39.30 36.31
N ALA A 579 0.45 -38.38 37.22
CA ALA A 579 0.22 -36.93 37.04
C ALA A 579 -0.75 -36.46 35.90
N ALA A 580 -1.94 -35.96 36.22
CA ALA A 580 -2.26 -34.59 36.65
C ALA A 580 -2.89 -33.74 35.52
N VAL A 581 -3.71 -32.77 35.93
CA VAL A 581 -4.27 -31.62 35.19
C VAL A 581 -5.72 -31.77 34.67
N GLY A 582 -6.59 -30.94 35.27
CA GLY A 582 -7.43 -30.01 34.50
C GLY A 582 -8.87 -30.41 34.22
N CYS A 583 -9.77 -30.16 35.17
CA CYS A 583 -11.20 -30.06 34.87
C CYS A 583 -11.50 -28.72 34.18
N LEU A 584 -11.82 -28.80 32.88
CA LEU A 584 -12.52 -27.77 32.12
C LEU A 584 -14.03 -27.92 32.40
N ALA A 585 -14.68 -26.89 32.92
CA ALA A 585 -16.13 -26.82 33.01
C ALA A 585 -16.65 -25.94 31.85
N LEU A 586 -17.23 -26.60 30.84
CA LEU A 586 -18.08 -25.99 29.81
C LEU A 586 -19.50 -25.89 30.38
N ALA A 587 -20.00 -24.67 30.57
CA ALA A 587 -21.41 -24.42 30.83
C ALA A 587 -22.01 -23.70 29.62
N VAL A 588 -22.86 -24.45 28.91
CA VAL A 588 -23.79 -23.98 27.89
C VAL A 588 -25.02 -23.44 28.61
N THR A 589 -25.44 -22.21 28.31
CA THR A 589 -26.82 -21.77 28.55
C THR A 589 -27.35 -21.01 27.34
N ALA A 590 -28.22 -21.68 26.60
CA ALA A 590 -29.18 -21.06 25.70
C ALA A 590 -30.39 -20.56 26.52
N SER A 591 -31.01 -19.45 26.11
CA SER A 591 -32.38 -19.13 26.48
C SER A 591 -33.07 -18.37 25.35
N LEU A 592 -34.27 -18.85 25.04
CA LEU A 592 -35.19 -18.47 23.98
C LEU A 592 -36.19 -17.40 24.47
N VAL A 593 -36.62 -16.56 23.51
CA VAL A 593 -37.98 -16.02 23.28
C VAL A 593 -38.64 -15.07 24.30
N GLY A 594 -39.09 -13.92 23.76
CA GLY A 594 -40.17 -13.10 24.30
C GLY A 594 -40.75 -12.16 23.23
N LEU A 595 -41.86 -12.56 22.62
CA LEU A 595 -42.70 -11.82 21.65
C LEU A 595 -43.58 -10.79 22.37
N ILE A 596 -43.75 -9.56 21.84
CA ILE A 596 -44.99 -8.77 21.97
C ILE A 596 -45.28 -8.03 20.65
N ALA A 597 -46.53 -8.16 20.22
CA ALA A 597 -47.08 -7.61 18.99
C ALA A 597 -47.93 -6.33 19.21
N ALA A 598 -47.97 -5.53 18.14
CA ALA A 598 -49.10 -4.77 17.59
C ALA A 598 -49.71 -3.54 18.33
N ARG A 599 -49.71 -2.39 17.62
CA ARG A 599 -50.93 -1.59 17.42
C ARG A 599 -50.92 -0.75 16.14
N ARG A 600 -52.13 -0.57 15.59
CA ARG A 600 -52.56 -0.08 14.27
C ARG A 600 -52.71 1.45 14.17
N GLY A 601 -52.78 1.95 12.92
CA GLY A 601 -53.51 3.17 12.50
C GLY A 601 -53.00 3.70 11.15
N ILE A 602 -53.53 3.29 9.98
CA ILE A 602 -54.66 3.85 9.19
C ILE A 602 -54.42 5.26 8.61
N GLY A 603 -54.54 5.35 7.27
CA GLY A 603 -54.80 6.56 6.46
C GLY A 603 -53.66 6.85 5.48
N GLY A 604 -53.81 7.05 4.18
CA GLY A 604 -54.96 7.23 3.31
C GLY A 604 -54.45 7.38 1.87
N SER A 605 -55.38 7.40 0.94
CA SER A 605 -55.29 7.09 -0.50
C SER A 605 -54.84 8.22 -1.45
N ALA A 606 -54.42 7.76 -2.64
CA ALA A 606 -54.62 8.33 -3.98
C ALA A 606 -53.70 9.46 -4.51
N GLY A 607 -53.20 9.25 -5.73
CA GLY A 607 -52.55 10.28 -6.55
C GLY A 607 -51.86 9.76 -7.80
N LEU A 608 -52.63 9.28 -8.79
CA LEU A 608 -52.17 9.14 -10.18
C LEU A 608 -51.67 10.48 -10.73
N ARG A 609 -50.52 10.48 -11.43
CA ARG A 609 -50.34 11.25 -12.67
C ARG A 609 -49.17 10.70 -13.49
N ALA A 610 -49.51 10.09 -14.61
CA ALA A 610 -48.63 9.84 -15.73
C ALA A 610 -48.34 11.16 -16.47
N SER A 611 -47.13 11.32 -16.98
CA SER A 611 -46.85 12.19 -18.12
C SER A 611 -45.65 11.63 -18.87
N ARG A 612 -45.93 11.14 -20.08
CA ARG A 612 -44.98 10.91 -21.17
C ARG A 612 -44.54 12.25 -21.74
N LEU A 613 -43.32 12.29 -22.29
CA LEU A 613 -42.76 13.11 -23.40
C LEU A 613 -41.26 13.26 -23.10
N ALA A 614 -40.31 13.20 -24.02
CA ALA A 614 -40.27 12.81 -25.42
C ALA A 614 -38.80 12.46 -25.73
N TYR A 615 -38.62 11.53 -26.65
CA TYR A 615 -37.36 11.26 -27.33
C TYR A 615 -36.88 12.51 -28.10
N ALA A 616 -35.60 12.85 -27.98
CA ALA A 616 -34.86 13.57 -29.01
C ALA A 616 -33.42 13.05 -28.99
N GLY A 617 -33.03 12.39 -30.08
CA GLY A 617 -31.71 11.82 -30.27
C GLY A 617 -30.66 12.90 -30.56
N ILE A 618 -29.41 12.58 -30.23
CA ILE A 618 -28.23 13.25 -30.79
C ILE A 618 -27.22 12.16 -31.14
N GLU A 619 -26.72 12.31 -32.36
CA GLU A 619 -25.84 11.43 -33.11
C GLU A 619 -24.47 11.23 -32.44
N GLU A 620 -23.96 10.01 -32.55
CA GLU A 620 -22.56 9.68 -32.34
C GLU A 620 -21.69 10.27 -33.45
N ALA A 621 -20.59 10.92 -33.08
CA ALA A 621 -19.45 11.17 -33.96
C ALA A 621 -18.14 10.83 -33.21
N PRO A 622 -17.22 10.09 -33.83
CA PRO A 622 -16.01 9.60 -33.16
C PRO A 622 -14.92 10.68 -33.12
N MET A 623 -14.27 10.86 -31.96
CA MET A 623 -13.03 11.64 -31.87
C MET A 623 -11.86 10.79 -32.37
N LEU A 624 -11.27 11.27 -33.46
CA LEU A 624 -10.02 10.85 -34.05
C LEU A 624 -8.85 11.12 -33.10
N ALA A 625 -7.95 10.15 -33.02
CA ALA A 625 -6.62 10.26 -32.48
C ALA A 625 -5.77 11.25 -33.29
N ALA A 626 -5.00 12.10 -32.60
CA ALA A 626 -3.84 12.76 -33.16
C ALA A 626 -2.74 12.71 -32.09
N GLY A 627 -1.66 12.01 -32.44
CA GLY A 627 -0.51 11.81 -31.57
C GLY A 627 0.43 13.00 -31.54
N ALA A 628 1.31 12.96 -30.54
CA ALA A 628 2.67 13.46 -30.54
C ALA A 628 3.49 12.54 -29.63
#